data_AF-A0AAU7M3J6-F1
#
_entry.id   AF-A0AAU7M3J6-F1
#
_cell.length_a   1.000
_cell.length_b   1.000
_cell.length_c   1.000
_cell.angle_alpha   90.00
_cell.angle_beta   90.00
_cell.angle_gamma   90.00
#
_symmetry.space_group_name_H-M   'P 1'
#
loop_
_entity.id
_entity.type
_entity.pdbx_description
1 polymer ?
#
loop_
_entity_poly.entity_id
_entity_poly.type
_entity_poly.pdbx_seq_one_letter_code
_entity_poly.pdbx_strand_id
1 'polypeptide(L)'
;MTGTTVIRAAALVTMTALAAGCESTGSDGTAAPAGSTAAATPSAVTEAAPPATPSASPLNAANTVAVCAAVDKLIITKSKEIAADSASATRRDLTPEQINAEVKVDLADLADDVRGQAARAQDPEIKSLIAATAKQIDAGATSTTPVKWLSSTFVGIPARLSEQCRV
;
A
#
# COMPACT_ATOMS: atom_id res chain seq x y z
N MET A 1 7.31 -32.09 -56.48
CA MET A 1 5.84 -32.00 -56.43
C MET A 1 5.36 -32.42 -55.05
N THR A 2 4.48 -31.60 -54.47
CA THR A 2 3.51 -31.84 -53.37
C THR A 2 3.96 -32.21 -51.96
N GLY A 3 3.44 -31.44 -50.99
CA GLY A 3 3.42 -31.77 -49.56
C GLY A 3 2.87 -30.64 -48.69
N THR A 4 1.63 -30.20 -48.93
CA THR A 4 0.88 -29.24 -48.11
C THR A 4 0.69 -29.73 -46.68
N THR A 5 0.94 -28.87 -45.67
CA THR A 5 0.61 -29.16 -44.27
C THR A 5 -0.30 -28.09 -43.65
N VAL A 6 -1.44 -28.63 -43.21
CA VAL A 6 -2.65 -28.11 -42.57
C VAL A 6 -2.44 -27.06 -41.47
N ILE A 7 -3.11 -25.92 -41.59
CA ILE A 7 -3.38 -24.98 -40.49
C ILE A 7 -4.52 -25.55 -39.63
N ARG A 8 -4.26 -25.88 -38.37
CA ARG A 8 -5.29 -26.24 -37.38
C ARG A 8 -5.64 -25.02 -36.54
N ALA A 9 -6.86 -24.52 -36.72
CA ALA A 9 -7.52 -23.58 -35.83
C ALA A 9 -8.09 -24.34 -34.61
N ALA A 10 -7.86 -23.80 -33.41
CA ALA A 10 -8.52 -24.17 -32.16
C ALA A 10 -8.16 -23.09 -31.12
N ALA A 11 -8.98 -22.66 -30.17
CA ALA A 11 -10.41 -22.65 -29.94
C ALA A 11 -10.58 -21.59 -28.82
N LEU A 12 -11.57 -20.70 -28.93
CA LEU A 12 -11.86 -19.67 -27.93
C LEU A 12 -12.37 -20.33 -26.64
N VAL A 13 -11.63 -20.17 -25.54
CA VAL A 13 -12.09 -20.55 -24.19
C VAL A 13 -12.70 -19.33 -23.53
N THR A 14 -14.02 -19.27 -23.49
CA THR A 14 -14.80 -18.32 -22.68
C THR A 14 -14.83 -18.80 -21.23
N MET A 15 -14.17 -18.08 -20.31
CA MET A 15 -14.35 -18.32 -18.88
C MET A 15 -15.53 -17.50 -18.36
N THR A 16 -16.51 -18.24 -17.87
CA THR A 16 -17.77 -17.83 -17.25
C THR A 16 -17.57 -17.26 -15.84
N ALA A 17 -18.52 -16.41 -15.46
CA ALA A 17 -18.57 -15.54 -14.29
C ALA A 17 -18.39 -16.22 -12.92
N LEU A 18 -17.66 -15.56 -12.03
CA LEU A 18 -17.75 -15.76 -10.57
C LEU A 18 -18.79 -14.80 -10.00
N ALA A 19 -20.03 -15.26 -9.92
CA ALA A 19 -21.05 -14.70 -9.05
C ALA A 19 -21.18 -15.59 -7.81
N ALA A 20 -20.44 -15.23 -6.76
CA ALA A 20 -20.69 -15.71 -5.41
C ALA A 20 -20.63 -14.51 -4.47
N GLY A 21 -21.75 -13.78 -4.40
CA GLY A 21 -22.02 -12.89 -3.29
C GLY A 21 -22.27 -13.74 -2.04
N CYS A 22 -21.55 -13.46 -0.96
CA CYS A 22 -21.89 -13.97 0.36
C CYS A 22 -22.66 -12.87 1.09
N GLU A 23 -23.98 -12.88 0.89
CA GLU A 23 -24.93 -12.26 1.81
C GLU A 23 -24.88 -13.00 3.14
N SER A 24 -24.94 -12.28 4.26
CA SER A 24 -25.30 -12.84 5.55
C SER A 24 -26.34 -11.93 6.19
N THR A 25 -27.61 -12.30 5.99
CA THR A 25 -28.78 -11.68 6.61
C THR A 25 -29.52 -12.73 7.45
N GLY A 26 -29.82 -12.37 8.71
CA GLY A 26 -30.88 -12.95 9.57
C GLY A 26 -30.44 -14.16 10.41
N SER A 27 -30.26 -14.04 11.73
CA SER A 27 -31.28 -13.91 12.79
C SER A 27 -32.12 -15.18 12.99
N ASP A 28 -31.89 -15.88 14.10
CA ASP A 28 -32.94 -16.60 14.83
C ASP A 28 -32.66 -16.57 16.34
N GLY A 29 -33.66 -16.12 17.09
CA GLY A 29 -33.59 -15.90 18.52
C GLY A 29 -33.99 -17.11 19.35
N THR A 30 -33.75 -17.03 20.66
CA THR A 30 -34.47 -17.83 21.67
C THR A 30 -34.55 -17.03 22.98
N ALA A 31 -35.74 -17.07 23.58
CA ALA A 31 -36.28 -16.19 24.60
C ALA A 31 -35.74 -16.38 26.04
N ALA A 32 -35.91 -15.34 26.86
CA ALA A 32 -35.77 -15.33 28.32
C ALA A 32 -37.04 -15.90 29.02
N PRO A 33 -37.06 -16.15 30.36
CA PRO A 33 -37.25 -15.05 31.31
C PRO A 33 -36.64 -15.17 32.74
N ALA A 34 -36.52 -13.99 33.36
CA ALA A 34 -36.70 -13.62 34.78
C ALA A 34 -35.70 -14.07 35.88
N GLY A 35 -35.20 -13.07 36.64
CA GLY A 35 -34.76 -13.30 38.02
C GLY A 35 -33.83 -12.27 38.67
N SER A 36 -34.42 -11.18 39.20
CA SER A 36 -34.03 -10.48 40.44
C SER A 36 -32.88 -9.44 40.50
N THR A 37 -33.19 -8.42 41.29
CA THR A 37 -32.62 -7.09 41.55
C THR A 37 -31.25 -7.02 42.24
N ALA A 38 -30.45 -6.01 41.89
CA ALA A 38 -29.83 -5.06 42.84
C ALA A 38 -29.22 -3.85 42.11
N ALA A 39 -29.45 -2.66 42.66
CA ALA A 39 -29.05 -1.36 42.14
C ALA A 39 -27.55 -1.06 42.34
N ALA A 40 -26.92 -0.41 41.36
CA ALA A 40 -25.68 0.35 41.55
C ALA A 40 -25.58 1.50 40.52
N THR A 41 -25.65 2.73 41.05
CA THR A 41 -25.09 4.03 40.57
C THR A 41 -24.68 4.21 39.10
N PRO A 42 -25.13 5.27 38.40
CA PRO A 42 -24.61 5.63 37.09
C PRO A 42 -23.29 6.39 37.23
N SER A 43 -22.16 5.75 36.93
CA SER A 43 -20.94 6.47 36.54
C SER A 43 -21.09 6.83 35.06
N ALA A 44 -21.36 8.11 34.79
CA ALA A 44 -21.27 8.68 33.46
C ALA A 44 -19.80 8.60 33.01
N VAL A 45 -19.48 7.61 32.17
CA VAL A 45 -18.26 7.64 31.37
C VAL A 45 -18.57 8.57 30.20
N THR A 46 -18.02 9.78 30.25
CA THR A 46 -17.92 10.65 29.08
C THR A 46 -17.07 9.92 28.06
N GLU A 47 -17.72 9.33 27.06
CA GLU A 47 -17.07 8.80 25.87
C GLU A 47 -16.37 9.98 25.18
N ALA A 48 -15.04 10.01 25.27
CA ALA A 48 -14.24 10.96 24.54
C ALA A 48 -14.47 10.69 23.05
N ALA A 49 -15.07 11.67 22.36
CA ALA A 49 -15.27 11.64 20.93
C ALA A 49 -13.95 11.27 20.24
N PRO A 50 -13.97 10.39 19.21
CA PRO A 50 -12.78 10.09 18.44
C PRO A 50 -12.18 11.40 17.89
N PRO A 51 -10.84 11.55 17.88
CA PRO A 51 -10.20 12.74 17.37
C PRO A 51 -10.66 12.97 15.93
N ALA A 52 -11.06 14.21 15.64
CA ALA A 52 -11.44 14.63 14.30
C ALA A 52 -10.32 14.25 13.31
N THR A 53 -10.70 13.57 12.23
CA THR A 53 -9.85 13.42 11.05
C THR A 53 -9.41 14.81 10.60
N PRO A 54 -8.10 15.04 10.36
CA PRO A 54 -7.66 16.33 9.84
C PRO A 54 -8.37 16.56 8.50
N SER A 55 -9.13 17.64 8.45
CA SER A 55 -9.73 18.15 7.22
C SER A 55 -8.60 18.44 6.25
N ALA A 56 -8.61 17.81 5.07
CA ALA A 56 -7.63 18.10 4.02
C ALA A 56 -7.75 19.58 3.66
N SER A 57 -6.78 20.40 4.08
CA SER A 57 -6.68 21.78 3.63
C SER A 57 -6.50 21.77 2.10
N PRO A 58 -7.05 22.75 1.37
CA PRO A 58 -6.77 22.84 -0.05
C PRO A 58 -5.27 23.12 -0.24
N LEU A 59 -4.58 22.15 -0.84
CA LEU A 59 -3.15 22.17 -1.16
C LEU A 59 -2.87 23.26 -2.19
N ASN A 60 -2.47 24.44 -1.74
CA ASN A 60 -2.46 25.64 -2.60
C ASN A 60 -1.05 26.16 -2.91
N ALA A 61 -0.04 25.29 -2.92
CA ALA A 61 1.31 25.67 -3.36
C ALA A 61 1.55 25.41 -4.85
N ALA A 62 2.35 26.29 -5.47
CA ALA A 62 2.57 26.34 -6.90
C ALA A 62 3.15 25.05 -7.51
N ASN A 63 3.75 24.16 -6.72
CA ASN A 63 4.40 22.94 -7.22
C ASN A 63 3.90 21.61 -6.63
N THR A 64 2.81 21.59 -5.86
CA THR A 64 2.30 20.37 -5.19
C THR A 64 2.12 19.20 -6.17
N VAL A 65 1.44 19.44 -7.29
CA VAL A 65 1.19 18.41 -8.33
C VAL A 65 2.49 17.81 -8.86
N ALA A 66 3.48 18.66 -9.14
CA ALA A 66 4.74 18.23 -9.71
C ALA A 66 5.55 17.38 -8.74
N VAL A 67 5.56 17.75 -7.45
CA VAL A 67 6.26 16.99 -6.42
C VAL A 67 5.56 15.64 -6.17
N CYS A 68 4.24 15.63 -6.05
CA CYS A 68 3.48 14.38 -5.91
C CYS A 68 3.69 13.43 -7.10
N ALA A 69 3.63 13.94 -8.33
CA ALA A 69 3.91 13.15 -9.53
C ALA A 69 5.37 12.64 -9.59
N ALA A 70 6.33 13.43 -9.12
CA ALA A 70 7.73 13.01 -9.04
C ALA A 70 7.93 11.87 -8.03
N VAL A 71 7.30 11.94 -6.86
CA VAL A 71 7.36 10.86 -5.85
C VAL A 71 6.69 9.59 -6.37
N ASP A 72 5.53 9.69 -6.99
CA ASP A 72 4.85 8.54 -7.60
C ASP A 72 5.74 7.86 -8.66
N LYS A 73 6.37 8.66 -9.53
CA LYS A 73 7.33 8.16 -10.52
C LYS A 73 8.52 7.44 -9.89
N LEU A 74 9.07 7.97 -8.78
CA LEU A 74 10.17 7.33 -8.06
C LEU A 74 9.76 5.96 -7.52
N ILE A 75 8.59 5.90 -6.87
CA ILE A 75 8.05 4.66 -6.31
C ILE A 75 7.79 3.62 -7.39
N ILE A 76 7.17 4.00 -8.51
CA ILE A 76 6.91 3.08 -9.64
C ILE A 76 8.22 2.60 -10.26
N THR A 77 9.18 3.50 -10.45
CA THR A 77 10.50 3.16 -11.02
C THR A 77 11.21 2.14 -10.14
N LYS A 78 11.34 2.43 -8.84
CA LYS A 78 12.00 1.53 -7.89
C LYS A 78 11.25 0.21 -7.70
N SER A 79 9.92 0.22 -7.75
CA SER A 79 9.14 -1.04 -7.74
C SER A 79 9.48 -1.96 -8.91
N LYS A 80 9.66 -1.39 -10.11
CA LYS A 80 10.03 -2.14 -11.31
C LYS A 80 11.46 -2.66 -11.24
N GLU A 81 12.38 -1.84 -10.72
CA GLU A 81 13.77 -2.21 -10.49
C GLU A 81 13.86 -3.40 -9.52
N ILE A 82 13.25 -3.30 -8.33
CA ILE A 82 13.20 -4.39 -7.34
C ILE A 82 12.61 -5.67 -7.93
N ALA A 83 11.58 -5.57 -8.77
CA ALA A 83 10.99 -6.73 -9.43
C ALA A 83 11.96 -7.37 -10.46
N ALA A 84 12.68 -6.55 -11.23
CA ALA A 84 13.70 -7.02 -12.17
C ALA A 84 14.89 -7.65 -11.44
N ASP A 85 15.32 -7.05 -10.33
CA ASP A 85 16.40 -7.56 -9.49
C ASP A 85 16.00 -8.85 -8.79
N SER A 86 14.77 -8.98 -8.32
CA SER A 86 14.24 -10.25 -7.79
C SER A 86 14.26 -11.37 -8.84
N ALA A 87 13.87 -11.05 -10.09
CA ALA A 87 13.94 -12.01 -11.19
C ALA A 87 15.40 -12.37 -11.55
N SER A 88 16.32 -11.40 -11.47
CA SER A 88 17.74 -11.59 -11.71
C SER A 88 18.43 -12.38 -10.59
N ALA A 89 18.04 -12.14 -9.34
CA ALA A 89 18.50 -12.85 -8.16
C ALA A 89 18.20 -14.35 -8.25
N THR A 90 17.01 -14.70 -8.76
CA THR A 90 16.64 -16.09 -9.04
C THR A 90 17.54 -16.73 -10.10
N ARG A 91 17.97 -15.97 -11.12
CA ARG A 91 18.90 -16.47 -12.16
C ARG A 91 20.35 -16.57 -11.68
N ARG A 92 20.70 -15.81 -10.65
CA ARG A 92 22.03 -15.74 -10.03
C ARG A 92 22.15 -16.66 -8.81
N ASP A 93 21.09 -17.41 -8.47
CA ASP A 93 21.00 -18.26 -7.28
C ASP A 93 21.40 -17.53 -5.99
N LEU A 94 20.98 -16.26 -5.86
CA LEU A 94 21.30 -15.46 -4.66
C LEU A 94 20.64 -16.04 -3.42
N THR A 95 21.35 -15.97 -2.29
CA THR A 95 20.79 -16.38 -1.00
C THR A 95 19.76 -15.36 -0.51
N PRO A 96 18.84 -15.76 0.38
CA PRO A 96 17.88 -14.83 0.99
C PRO A 96 18.57 -13.63 1.66
N GLU A 97 19.73 -13.83 2.27
CA GLU A 97 20.49 -12.76 2.93
C GLU A 97 21.01 -11.73 1.92
N GLN A 98 21.48 -12.19 0.76
CA GLN A 98 21.93 -11.33 -0.34
C GLN A 98 20.75 -10.54 -0.93
N ILE A 99 19.61 -11.19 -1.17
CA ILE A 99 18.39 -10.52 -1.64
C ILE A 99 17.94 -9.47 -0.63
N ASN A 100 17.93 -9.79 0.67
CA ASN A 100 17.60 -8.82 1.70
C ASN A 100 18.58 -7.65 1.70
N ALA A 101 19.88 -7.87 1.49
CA ALA A 101 20.87 -6.79 1.42
C ALA A 101 20.65 -5.87 0.21
N GLU A 102 20.38 -6.42 -0.98
CA GLU A 102 20.05 -5.63 -2.19
C GLU A 102 18.80 -4.77 -1.93
N VAL A 103 17.71 -5.37 -1.42
CA VAL A 103 16.47 -4.63 -1.14
C VAL A 103 16.68 -3.53 -0.09
N LYS A 104 17.59 -3.69 0.88
CA LYS A 104 17.90 -2.61 1.83
C LYS A 104 18.51 -1.40 1.13
N VAL A 105 19.43 -1.63 0.20
CA VAL A 105 20.08 -0.56 -0.57
C VAL A 105 19.02 0.14 -1.43
N ASP A 106 18.19 -0.61 -2.15
CA ASP A 106 17.15 -0.01 -2.99
C ASP A 106 16.15 0.85 -2.21
N LEU A 107 15.76 0.39 -1.02
CA LEU A 107 14.87 1.14 -0.13
C LEU A 107 15.56 2.37 0.45
N ALA A 108 16.85 2.29 0.80
CA ALA A 108 17.61 3.44 1.29
C ALA A 108 17.73 4.52 0.20
N ASP A 109 18.09 4.13 -1.02
CA ASP A 109 18.19 5.04 -2.17
C ASP A 109 16.84 5.70 -2.47
N LEU A 110 15.75 4.92 -2.46
CA LEU A 110 14.41 5.46 -2.65
C LEU A 110 14.02 6.43 -1.52
N ALA A 111 14.35 6.13 -0.27
CA ALA A 111 14.09 7.03 0.86
C ALA A 111 14.84 8.36 0.68
N ASP A 112 16.10 8.31 0.23
CA ASP A 112 16.92 9.49 -0.06
C ASP A 112 16.30 10.35 -1.17
N ASP A 113 15.90 9.72 -2.29
CA ASP A 113 15.25 10.40 -3.41
C ASP A 113 13.92 11.07 -2.99
N VAL A 114 13.11 10.37 -2.19
CA VAL A 114 11.84 10.91 -1.68
C VAL A 114 12.08 12.06 -0.69
N ARG A 115 13.11 11.98 0.19
CA ARG A 115 13.54 13.13 1.02
C ARG A 115 13.98 14.31 0.15
N GLY A 116 14.65 14.04 -0.97
CA GLY A 116 14.99 15.05 -1.97
C GLY A 116 13.79 15.77 -2.55
N GLN A 117 12.68 15.06 -2.80
CA GLN A 117 11.42 15.68 -3.24
C GLN A 117 10.74 16.49 -2.13
N ALA A 118 10.74 16.00 -0.88
CA ALA A 118 10.21 16.74 0.25
C ALA A 118 10.91 18.10 0.42
N ALA A 119 12.23 18.17 0.21
CA ALA A 119 12.99 19.41 0.27
C ALA A 119 12.58 20.44 -0.81
N ARG A 120 12.02 19.98 -1.93
CA ARG A 120 11.56 20.81 -3.06
C ARG A 120 10.10 21.24 -2.93
N ALA A 121 9.32 20.61 -2.05
CA ALA A 121 7.92 20.97 -1.82
C ALA A 121 7.81 22.35 -1.18
N GLN A 122 6.99 23.22 -1.78
CA GLN A 122 6.67 24.54 -1.23
C GLN A 122 5.50 24.47 -0.25
N ASP A 123 4.58 23.52 -0.45
CA ASP A 123 3.49 23.27 0.48
C ASP A 123 4.02 22.56 1.74
N PRO A 124 3.84 23.14 2.94
CA PRO A 124 4.31 22.53 4.19
C PRO A 124 3.60 21.21 4.52
N GLU A 125 2.33 21.04 4.15
CA GLU A 125 1.58 19.79 4.37
C GLU A 125 2.14 18.68 3.47
N ILE A 126 2.37 18.97 2.19
CA ILE A 126 2.99 18.01 1.23
C ILE A 126 4.43 17.70 1.62
N LYS A 127 5.20 18.70 2.05
CA LYS A 127 6.55 18.49 2.55
C LYS A 127 6.56 17.51 3.71
N SER A 128 5.67 17.69 4.67
CA SER A 128 5.52 16.79 5.82
C SER A 128 5.09 15.39 5.39
N LEU A 129 4.11 15.28 4.50
CA LEU A 129 3.62 14.01 3.95
C LEU A 129 4.74 13.21 3.26
N ILE A 130 5.48 13.85 2.36
CA ILE A 130 6.54 13.20 1.60
C ILE A 130 7.72 12.86 2.52
N ALA A 131 8.06 13.72 3.48
CA ALA A 131 9.08 13.41 4.48
C ALA A 131 8.69 12.21 5.35
N ALA A 132 7.42 12.12 5.77
CA ALA A 132 6.89 10.99 6.52
C ALA A 132 6.93 9.70 5.69
N THR A 133 6.59 9.79 4.40
CA THR A 133 6.70 8.68 3.46
C THR A 133 8.15 8.21 3.32
N ALA A 134 9.10 9.13 3.15
CA ALA A 134 10.51 8.78 3.07
C ALA A 134 11.00 8.09 4.35
N LYS A 135 10.57 8.57 5.53
CA LYS A 135 10.87 7.93 6.81
C LYS A 135 10.28 6.52 6.91
N GLN A 136 9.08 6.30 6.37
CA GLN A 136 8.47 4.98 6.33
C GLN A 136 9.29 4.02 5.44
N ILE A 137 9.77 4.49 4.29
CA ILE A 137 10.62 3.71 3.37
C ILE A 137 11.98 3.40 4.03
N ASP A 138 12.58 4.38 4.72
CA ASP A 138 13.82 4.23 5.49
C ASP A 138 13.71 3.17 6.60
N ALA A 139 12.55 3.09 7.26
CA ALA A 139 12.25 2.02 8.22
C ALA A 139 12.23 0.63 7.55
N GLY A 140 11.82 0.55 6.28
CA GLY A 140 11.93 -0.66 5.47
C GLY A 140 13.38 -1.06 5.20
N ALA A 141 14.23 -0.09 4.83
CA ALA A 141 15.66 -0.28 4.59
C ALA A 141 16.42 -0.74 5.84
N THR A 142 16.00 -0.29 7.02
CA THR A 142 16.61 -0.66 8.31
C THR A 142 15.98 -1.92 8.95
N SER A 143 14.92 -2.46 8.34
CA SER A 143 14.23 -3.65 8.83
C SER A 143 15.12 -4.90 8.85
N THR A 144 14.85 -5.81 9.78
CA THR A 144 15.47 -7.15 9.78
C THR A 144 14.92 -8.04 8.68
N THR A 145 13.71 -7.75 8.17
CA THR A 145 13.04 -8.50 7.10
C THR A 145 12.53 -7.55 6.00
N PRO A 146 13.42 -6.93 5.22
CA PRO A 146 13.07 -5.90 4.23
C PRO A 146 12.16 -6.44 3.12
N VAL A 147 12.36 -7.68 2.65
CA VAL A 147 11.49 -8.31 1.64
C VAL A 147 10.05 -8.46 2.15
N LYS A 148 9.86 -8.87 3.41
CA LYS A 148 8.53 -8.96 4.04
C LYS A 148 7.91 -7.58 4.23
N TRP A 149 8.72 -6.59 4.57
CA TRP A 149 8.27 -5.21 4.70
C TRP A 149 7.77 -4.67 3.34
N LEU A 150 8.49 -4.97 2.25
CA LEU A 150 8.10 -4.60 0.89
C LEU A 150 6.69 -5.14 0.55
N SER A 151 6.45 -6.44 0.75
CA SER A 151 5.17 -7.05 0.36
C SER A 151 3.97 -6.66 1.23
N SER A 152 4.20 -6.20 2.45
CA SER A 152 3.12 -5.88 3.41
C SER A 152 2.87 -4.39 3.58
N THR A 153 3.93 -3.57 3.58
CA THR A 153 3.87 -2.16 3.96
C THR A 153 4.06 -1.26 2.75
N PHE A 154 5.09 -1.53 1.95
CA PHE A 154 5.42 -0.69 0.79
C PHE A 154 4.27 -0.62 -0.23
N VAL A 155 3.59 -1.74 -0.46
CA VAL A 155 2.42 -1.82 -1.37
C VAL A 155 1.26 -0.89 -0.98
N GLY A 156 1.17 -0.47 0.28
CA GLY A 156 0.14 0.47 0.75
C GLY A 156 0.50 1.94 0.55
N ILE A 157 1.78 2.25 0.32
CA ILE A 157 2.27 3.63 0.18
C ILE A 157 1.68 4.34 -1.06
N PRO A 158 1.67 3.73 -2.28
CA PRO A 158 1.12 4.40 -3.46
C PRO A 158 -0.34 4.82 -3.32
N ALA A 159 -1.16 3.96 -2.70
CA ALA A 159 -2.58 4.24 -2.50
C ALA A 159 -2.80 5.45 -1.56
N ARG A 160 -2.05 5.50 -0.45
CA ARG A 160 -2.12 6.61 0.50
C ARG A 160 -1.63 7.92 -0.10
N LEU A 161 -0.52 7.88 -0.84
CA LEU A 161 -0.02 9.05 -1.54
C LEU A 161 -1.05 9.55 -2.56
N SER A 162 -1.65 8.65 -3.34
CA SER A 162 -2.66 9.02 -4.34
C SER A 162 -3.88 9.72 -3.71
N GLU A 163 -4.30 9.30 -2.52
CA GLU A 163 -5.43 9.92 -1.82
C GLU A 163 -5.08 11.31 -1.28
N GLN A 164 -3.88 11.45 -0.70
CA GLN A 164 -3.44 12.67 -0.02
C GLN A 164 -2.80 13.70 -0.97
N CYS A 165 -2.39 13.27 -2.16
CA CYS A 165 -1.92 14.11 -3.26
C CYS A 165 -3.03 14.44 -4.27
N ARG A 166 -4.32 14.19 -3.97
CA ARG A 166 -5.42 14.68 -4.82
C ARG A 166 -5.47 16.21 -4.76
N VAL A 167 -5.00 16.81 -5.84
CA VAL A 167 -5.26 18.19 -6.25
C VAL A 167 -6.53 18.29 -7.07
#